data_AF-A0A7Y3ER79-F1
#
_entry.id   AF-A0A7Y3ER79-F1
#
_cell.length_a   1.000
_cell.length_b   1.000
_cell.length_c   1.000
_cell.angle_alpha   90.00
_cell.angle_beta   90.00
_cell.angle_gamma   90.00
#
_symmetry.space_group_name_H-M   'P 1'
#
loop_
_entity.id
_entity.type
_entity.pdbx_description
1 polymer ?
#
loop_
_entity_poly.entity_id
_entity_poly.type
_entity_poly.pdbx_seq_one_letter_code
_entity_poly.pdbx_strand_id
1 'polypeptide(L)'
;GDLDQGARLKIGFANSQNLYLENIERDRGLVDRNRKTTSYQGVFRISKSKFKDLRKSNILTMGLFWEEGYEEYEIINVDLIKNQLNCLN
;
A
#
# COMPACT_ATOMS: atom_id res chain seq x y z
N GLY A 1 7.90 14.00 7.57
CA GLY A 1 7.63 12.68 7.01
C GLY A 1 8.10 12.65 5.58
N ASP A 2 9.03 11.75 5.28
CA ASP A 2 9.38 11.36 3.92
C ASP A 2 8.90 9.92 3.70
N LEU A 3 8.60 9.58 2.44
CA LEU A 3 8.39 8.19 2.02
C LEU A 3 9.67 7.70 1.33
N ASP A 4 10.49 6.97 2.07
CA ASP A 4 11.78 6.52 1.57
C ASP A 4 11.69 5.38 0.56
N GLN A 5 12.70 5.33 -0.31
CA GLN A 5 13.00 4.10 -1.05
C GLN A 5 13.37 3.00 -0.04
N GLY A 6 12.77 1.82 -0.19
CA GLY A 6 12.89 0.72 0.77
C GLY A 6 11.81 0.75 1.86
N ALA A 7 11.00 1.81 1.95
CA ALA A 7 9.85 1.83 2.86
C ALA A 7 8.93 0.64 2.59
N ARG A 8 8.46 0.00 3.67
CA ARG A 8 7.65 -1.21 3.58
C ARG A 8 6.17 -0.87 3.63
N LEU A 9 5.40 -1.51 2.76
CA LEU A 9 3.95 -1.54 2.84
C LEU A 9 3.52 -2.95 3.29
N LYS A 10 2.78 -3.03 4.38
CA LYS A 10 2.12 -4.23 4.87
C LYS A 10 0.67 -4.21 4.39
N ILE A 11 0.20 -5.31 3.85
CA ILE A 11 -1.17 -5.52 3.41
C ILE A 11 -1.72 -6.70 4.19
N GLY A 12 -2.71 -6.46 5.05
CA GLY A 12 -3.39 -7.48 5.84
C GLY A 12 -4.60 -8.01 5.11
N PHE A 13 -4.71 -9.33 5.00
CA PHE A 13 -5.84 -10.01 4.35
C PHE A 13 -6.85 -10.56 5.35
N ALA A 14 -8.05 -10.86 4.88
CA ALA A 14 -9.11 -11.45 5.70
C ALA A 14 -8.80 -12.84 6.29
N ASN A 15 -7.82 -13.55 5.73
CA ASN A 15 -7.35 -14.85 6.24
C ASN A 15 -6.20 -14.72 7.26
N SER A 16 -6.00 -13.53 7.83
CA SER A 16 -4.92 -13.20 8.77
C SER A 16 -3.50 -13.30 8.19
N GLN A 17 -3.34 -13.53 6.88
CA GLN A 17 -2.04 -13.46 6.21
C GLN A 17 -1.66 -12.00 5.91
N ASN A 18 -0.35 -11.75 5.87
CA ASN A 18 0.20 -10.45 5.54
C ASN A 18 1.08 -10.54 4.30
N LEU A 19 0.91 -9.59 3.38
CA LEU A 19 1.79 -9.37 2.25
C LEU A 19 2.64 -8.12 2.52
N TYR A 20 3.95 -8.22 2.30
CA TYR A 20 4.86 -7.07 2.39
C TYR A 20 5.36 -6.68 1.00
N LEU A 21 5.24 -5.40 0.67
CA LEU A 21 5.82 -4.78 -0.51
C LEU A 21 6.88 -3.75 -0.10
N GLU A 22 7.81 -3.50 -1.01
CA GLU A 22 8.90 -2.54 -0.80
C GLU A 22 8.77 -1.43 -1.84
N ASN A 23 8.85 -0.19 -1.36
CA ASN A 23 8.81 1.00 -2.19
C ASN A 23 10.12 1.13 -2.97
N ILE A 24 10.03 1.40 -4.27
CA ILE A 24 11.22 1.48 -5.15
C ILE A 24 11.63 2.91 -5.47
N GLU A 25 10.84 3.90 -5.07
CA GLU A 25 11.10 5.32 -5.30
C GLU A 25 11.06 6.09 -3.98
N ARG A 26 11.80 7.19 -3.86
CA ARG A 26 11.66 8.12 -2.74
C ARG A 26 10.69 9.23 -3.11
N ASP A 27 9.82 9.62 -2.17
CA ASP A 27 8.98 10.80 -2.28
C ASP A 27 9.07 11.67 -1.02
N ARG A 28 9.23 12.98 -1.21
CA ARG A 28 9.29 13.99 -0.12
C ARG A 28 7.93 14.59 0.21
N GLY A 29 6.89 14.17 -0.52
CA GLY A 29 5.54 14.64 -0.32
C GLY A 29 5.25 16.00 -0.95
N LEU A 30 4.02 16.16 -1.42
CA LEU A 30 3.49 17.39 -1.97
C LEU A 30 2.56 18.05 -0.96
N VAL A 31 2.94 19.24 -0.47
CA VAL A 31 2.17 19.99 0.52
C VAL A 31 1.11 20.87 -0.16
N ASP A 32 -0.16 20.62 0.13
CA ASP A 32 -1.26 21.53 -0.17
C ASP A 32 -1.61 22.34 1.10
N ARG A 33 -1.20 23.60 1.11
CA ARG A 33 -1.41 24.51 2.26
C ARG A 33 -2.87 24.91 2.44
N ASN A 34 -3.65 24.96 1.36
CA ASN A 34 -5.06 25.35 1.44
C ASN A 34 -5.88 24.25 2.11
N ARG A 35 -5.57 22.99 1.77
CA ARG A 35 -6.23 21.81 2.35
C ARG A 35 -5.57 21.31 3.64
N LYS A 36 -4.39 21.84 3.98
CA LYS A 36 -3.55 21.39 5.10
C LYS A 36 -3.25 19.89 5.02
N THR A 37 -2.99 19.41 3.81
CA THR A 37 -2.68 18.00 3.53
C THR A 37 -1.32 17.87 2.88
N THR A 38 -0.62 16.77 3.17
CA THR A 38 0.57 16.36 2.42
C THR A 38 0.26 15.04 1.73
N SER A 39 0.49 14.96 0.42
CA SER A 39 0.27 13.76 -0.37
C SER A 39 1.60 13.10 -0.70
N TYR A 40 1.68 11.78 -0.52
CA TYR A 40 2.84 10.98 -0.89
C TYR A 40 2.43 9.94 -1.93
N GLN A 41 3.36 9.61 -2.83
CA GLN A 41 3.21 8.59 -3.85
C GLN A 41 4.27 7.50 -3.64
N GLY A 42 3.81 6.28 -3.35
CA GLY A 42 4.67 5.10 -3.29
C GLY A 42 4.53 4.25 -4.55
N VAL A 43 5.66 3.73 -5.04
CA VAL A 43 5.70 2.77 -6.14
C VAL A 43 6.19 1.44 -5.60
N PHE A 44 5.30 0.45 -5.55
CA PHE A 44 5.59 -0.83 -4.92
C PHE A 44 5.71 -1.95 -5.95
N ARG A 45 6.88 -2.59 -6.01
CA ARG A 45 7.11 -3.68 -6.97
C ARG A 45 6.38 -4.95 -6.52
N ILE A 46 5.52 -5.47 -7.39
CA ILE A 46 4.74 -6.69 -7.15
C ILE A 46 5.34 -7.84 -7.98
N SER A 47 5.71 -8.94 -7.31
CA SER A 47 6.13 -10.17 -8.01
C SER A 47 4.91 -10.96 -8.49
N LYS A 48 5.12 -11.89 -9.45
CA LYS A 48 4.03 -12.73 -9.98
C LYS A 48 3.32 -13.56 -8.90
N SER A 49 4.02 -14.01 -7.85
CA SER A 49 3.40 -14.71 -6.72
C SER A 49 2.50 -13.78 -5.91
N LYS A 50 3.02 -12.62 -5.50
CA LYS A 50 2.29 -11.61 -4.73
C LYS A 50 1.08 -11.07 -5.50
N PHE A 51 1.20 -10.94 -6.82
CA PHE A 51 0.09 -10.58 -7.70
C PHE A 51 -1.05 -11.61 -7.66
N LYS A 52 -0.73 -12.91 -7.61
CA LYS A 52 -1.74 -13.97 -7.47
C LYS A 52 -2.43 -13.92 -6.10
N ASP A 53 -1.69 -13.56 -5.05
CA ASP A 53 -2.26 -13.43 -3.70
C ASP A 53 -3.27 -12.26 -3.66
N LEU A 54 -2.87 -11.09 -4.20
CA LEU A 54 -3.74 -9.92 -4.32
C LEU A 54 -5.00 -10.17 -5.17
N ARG A 55 -4.92 -11.03 -6.18
CA ARG A 55 -6.08 -11.41 -7.02
C ARG A 55 -7.10 -12.31 -6.32
N LYS A 56 -6.72 -12.96 -5.22
CA LYS A 56 -7.56 -13.94 -4.53
C LYS A 56 -8.12 -13.41 -3.22
N SER A 57 -7.38 -12.52 -2.57
CA SER A 57 -7.66 -12.08 -1.20
C SER A 57 -8.31 -10.72 -1.14
N ASN A 58 -9.23 -10.55 -0.19
CA ASN A 58 -9.73 -9.24 0.21
C ASN A 58 -8.73 -8.60 1.18
N ILE A 59 -8.49 -7.30 1.00
CA ILE A 59 -7.57 -6.51 1.83
C ILE A 59 -8.38 -5.87 2.96
N LEU A 60 -8.00 -6.14 4.21
CA LEU A 60 -8.62 -5.52 5.39
C LEU A 60 -7.83 -4.34 5.91
N THR A 61 -6.50 -4.41 5.85
CA THR A 61 -5.64 -3.33 6.34
C THR A 61 -4.48 -3.05 5.40
N MET A 62 -4.03 -1.80 5.40
CA MET A 62 -2.78 -1.38 4.79
C MET A 62 -1.98 -0.58 5.80
N GLY A 63 -0.73 -0.96 6.02
CA GLY A 63 0.16 -0.28 6.94
C GLY A 63 1.46 0.14 6.30
N LEU A 64 1.88 1.37 6.55
CA LEU A 64 3.07 1.97 5.97
C LEU A 64 4.12 2.20 7.05
N PHE A 65 5.33 1.76 6.76
CA PHE A 65 6.51 2.01 7.58
C PHE A 65 7.18 3.28 7.05
N TRP A 66 6.87 4.41 7.67
CA TRP A 66 7.50 5.69 7.45
C TRP A 66 8.87 5.76 8.15
N GLU A 67 9.64 6.81 7.87
CA GLU A 67 10.84 7.12 8.65
C GLU A 67 10.51 7.36 10.14
N GLU A 68 9.39 8.05 10.40
CA GLU A 68 8.98 8.47 11.75
C GLU A 68 8.20 7.40 12.52
N GLY A 69 7.82 6.28 11.89
CA GLY A 69 7.07 5.21 12.56
C GLY A 69 6.20 4.35 11.65
N TYR A 70 5.29 3.61 12.27
CA TYR A 70 4.35 2.72 11.58
C TYR A 70 2.92 3.22 11.75
N GLU A 71 2.20 3.30 10.66
CA GLU A 71 0.77 3.63 10.66
C GLU A 71 -0.01 2.57 9.90
N GLU A 72 -1.14 2.13 10.46
CA GLU A 72 -2.02 1.14 9.85
C GLU A 72 -3.42 1.72 9.66
N TYR A 73 -3.99 1.42 8.50
CA TYR A 73 -5.27 1.93 8.04
C TYR A 73 -6.21 0.78 7.72
N GLU A 74 -7.46 0.89 8.16
CA GLU A 74 -8.53 -0.03 7.78
C GLU A 74 -9.02 0.28 6.36
N ILE A 75 -9.22 -0.76 5.56
CA ILE A 75 -9.68 -0.64 4.18
C ILE A 75 -11.19 -0.84 4.12
N ILE A 76 -11.89 0.21 3.71
CA ILE A 76 -13.36 0.20 3.59
C ILE A 76 -13.80 -0.64 2.39
N ASN A 77 -13.13 -0.49 1.24
CA ASN A 77 -13.46 -1.21 0.01
C ASN A 77 -12.51 -2.40 -0.20
N VAL A 78 -12.81 -3.49 0.52
CA VAL A 78 -11.91 -4.63 0.73
C VAL A 78 -11.60 -5.45 -0.54
N ASP A 79 -12.41 -5.34 -1.59
CA ASP A 79 -12.27 -6.10 -2.83
C ASP A 79 -11.88 -5.24 -4.05
N LEU A 80 -11.72 -3.91 -3.88
CA LEU A 80 -11.39 -2.98 -4.96
C LEU A 80 -10.15 -3.43 -5.76
N ILE A 81 -9.03 -3.65 -5.08
CA ILE A 81 -7.77 -4.06 -5.72
C ILE A 81 -7.93 -5.42 -6.39
N LYS A 82 -8.56 -6.39 -5.70
CA LYS A 82 -8.84 -7.72 -6.24
C LYS A 82 -9.63 -7.64 -7.55
N ASN A 83 -10.70 -6.85 -7.58
CA ASN A 83 -11.56 -6.69 -8.74
C ASN A 83 -10.81 -6.00 -9.89
N GLN A 84 -10.07 -4.92 -9.62
CA GLN A 84 -9.24 -4.25 -10.62
C GLN A 84 -8.19 -5.19 -11.24
N LEU A 85 -7.50 -5.98 -10.42
CA LEU A 85 -6.48 -6.91 -10.91
C LEU A 85 -7.07 -8.08 -11.71
N ASN A 86 -8.34 -8.44 -11.48
CA ASN A 86 -9.03 -9.45 -12.27
C ASN A 86 -9.45 -8.96 -13.67
N CYS A 87 -9.46 -7.64 -13.90
CA CYS A 87 -9.71 -7.04 -15.22
C CYS A 87 -8.47 -7.00 -16.12
N LEU A 88 -7.26 -7.16 -15.58
CA LEU A 88 -6.00 -7.09 -16.32
C LEU A 88 -5.63 -8.42 -17.01
N ASN A 89 -6.62 -9.17 -17.50
CA ASN A 89 -6.40 -10.43 -18.23
C ASN A 89 -5.88 -10.18 -19.65
#